data_AF-A0A367M8Z5-F1
#
_entry.id   AF-A0A367M8Z5-F1
#
_cell.length_a   1.000
_cell.length_b   1.000
_cell.length_c   1.000
_cell.angle_alpha   90.00
_cell.angle_beta   90.00
_cell.angle_gamma   90.00
#
_symmetry.space_group_name_H-M   'P 1'
#
loop_
_entity.id
_entity.type
_entity.pdbx_description
1 polymer ?
#
loop_
_entity_poly.entity_id
_entity_poly.type
_entity_poly.pdbx_seq_one_letter_code
_entity_poly.pdbx_strand_id
1 'polypeptide(L)'
;MARTTLESIQHAIEVNSSLALPIALENLSRLTHLALLTVPFNLIHILVFSLKDFRPDLGHQLWRQEIMYAHGAMALLFGGIGLLALWLRRQPPKLWRMRLLILLGGAGIIGFGVAIACIDQRITSNITPLLLACFACAMFILIRPAYAVPFYGLAMLAFEVAMDHAQADPQLRLSNQANGLTAFGLGLLLSLILWHGHVRNLRQQRKLELQRQEREE
;
A
#
# COMPACT_ATOMS: atom_id res chain seq x y z
N MET A 1 14.83 -16.51 36.65
CA MET A 1 14.28 -15.20 37.07
C MET A 1 13.28 -14.75 36.02
N ALA A 2 12.04 -14.45 36.42
CA ALA A 2 11.04 -13.89 35.51
C ALA A 2 11.46 -12.47 35.13
N ARG A 3 11.45 -12.14 33.83
CA ARG A 3 11.73 -10.77 33.36
C ARG A 3 10.68 -9.81 33.90
N THR A 4 11.10 -8.61 34.28
CA THR A 4 10.16 -7.53 34.59
C THR A 4 9.34 -7.14 33.34
N THR A 5 8.20 -6.49 33.53
CA THR A 5 7.38 -5.98 32.41
C THR A 5 8.16 -5.02 31.51
N LEU A 6 9.08 -4.24 32.09
CA LEU A 6 9.94 -3.33 31.34
C LEU A 6 10.98 -4.08 30.50
N GLU A 7 11.63 -5.10 31.07
CA GLU A 7 12.61 -5.94 30.36
C GLU A 7 11.96 -6.75 29.24
N SER A 8 10.71 -7.22 29.42
CA SER A 8 9.98 -7.93 28.37
C SER A 8 9.63 -7.01 27.21
N ILE A 9 9.25 -5.76 27.48
CA ILE A 9 8.99 -4.73 26.47
C ILE A 9 10.28 -4.36 25.73
N GLN A 10 11.37 -4.10 26.45
CA GLN A 10 12.67 -3.76 25.86
C GLN A 10 13.19 -4.88 24.95
N HIS A 11 13.12 -6.13 25.42
CA HIS A 11 13.50 -7.28 24.61
C HIS A 11 12.60 -7.43 23.38
N ALA A 12 11.30 -7.20 23.50
CA ALA A 12 10.40 -7.23 22.34
C ALA A 12 10.73 -6.11 21.32
N ILE A 13 11.14 -4.94 21.77
CA ILE A 13 11.58 -3.82 20.92
C ILE A 13 12.88 -4.17 20.19
N GLU A 14 13.85 -4.72 20.90
CA GLU A 14 15.17 -5.11 20.36
C GLU A 14 15.07 -6.24 19.34
N VAL A 15 14.29 -7.29 19.65
CA VAL A 15 14.02 -8.36 18.68
C VAL A 15 13.34 -7.79 17.43
N ASN A 16 12.41 -6.85 17.58
CA ASN A 16 11.74 -6.20 16.45
C ASN A 16 12.66 -5.27 15.66
N SER A 17 13.63 -4.60 16.28
CA SER A 17 14.61 -3.78 15.55
C SER A 17 15.57 -4.65 14.74
N SER A 18 15.97 -5.82 15.26
CA SER A 18 16.83 -6.78 14.56
C SER A 18 16.22 -7.37 13.28
N LEU A 19 14.88 -7.31 13.14
CA LEU A 19 14.13 -7.78 11.98
C LEU A 19 13.80 -6.66 10.98
N ALA A 20 14.03 -5.40 11.34
CA ALA A 20 13.59 -4.27 10.53
C ALA A 20 14.31 -4.19 9.18
N LEU A 21 15.60 -4.50 9.13
CA LEU A 21 16.37 -4.49 7.88
C LEU A 21 15.99 -5.64 6.94
N PRO A 22 15.93 -6.91 7.37
CA PRO A 22 15.45 -8.01 6.53
C PRO A 22 14.08 -7.73 5.92
N ILE A 23 13.13 -7.27 6.73
CA ILE A 23 11.77 -6.94 6.25
C ILE A 23 11.79 -5.79 5.24
N ALA A 24 12.64 -4.77 5.44
CA ALA A 24 12.77 -3.68 4.49
C ALA A 24 13.33 -4.14 3.13
N LEU A 25 14.32 -5.05 3.14
CA LEU A 25 14.86 -5.64 1.91
C LEU A 25 13.82 -6.50 1.18
N GLU A 26 13.03 -7.28 1.93
CA GLU A 26 11.93 -8.04 1.36
C GLU A 26 10.87 -7.12 0.73
N ASN A 27 10.50 -6.04 1.41
CA ASN A 27 9.59 -5.05 0.85
C ASN A 27 10.15 -4.38 -0.42
N LEU A 28 11.46 -4.12 -0.52
CA LEU A 28 12.04 -3.66 -1.79
C LEU A 28 11.83 -4.69 -2.90
N SER A 29 12.00 -5.98 -2.60
CA SER A 29 11.68 -7.04 -3.55
C SER A 29 10.20 -7.00 -3.94
N ARG A 30 9.29 -6.89 -2.98
CA ARG A 30 7.83 -6.78 -3.24
C ARG A 30 7.50 -5.58 -4.12
N LEU A 31 8.11 -4.41 -3.90
CA LEU A 31 7.95 -3.23 -4.74
C LEU A 31 8.42 -3.46 -6.18
N THR A 32 9.52 -4.20 -6.38
CA THR A 32 9.98 -4.53 -7.74
C THR A 32 9.00 -5.45 -8.47
N HIS A 33 8.43 -6.44 -7.79
CA HIS A 33 7.41 -7.31 -8.38
C HIS A 33 6.10 -6.56 -8.64
N LEU A 34 5.69 -5.69 -7.72
CA LEU A 34 4.56 -4.80 -7.91
C LEU A 34 4.74 -3.95 -9.16
N ALA A 35 5.89 -3.30 -9.35
CA ALA A 35 6.15 -2.50 -10.54
C ALA A 35 6.00 -3.31 -11.84
N LEU A 36 6.50 -4.55 -11.88
CA LEU A 36 6.39 -5.44 -13.04
C LEU A 36 4.94 -5.81 -13.39
N LEU A 37 4.03 -5.79 -12.42
CA LEU A 37 2.60 -6.07 -12.64
C LEU A 37 1.80 -4.79 -12.89
N THR A 38 2.01 -3.78 -12.04
CA THR A 38 1.29 -2.51 -12.05
C THR A 38 1.52 -1.76 -13.36
N VAL A 39 2.75 -1.70 -13.87
CA VAL A 39 3.04 -0.94 -15.09
C VAL A 39 2.30 -1.51 -16.30
N PRO A 40 2.44 -2.81 -16.67
CA PRO A 40 1.68 -3.38 -17.78
C PRO A 40 0.16 -3.29 -17.58
N PHE A 41 -0.33 -3.52 -16.36
CA PHE A 41 -1.75 -3.46 -16.07
C PHE A 41 -2.34 -2.05 -16.32
N ASN A 42 -1.63 -1.00 -15.90
CA ASN A 42 -2.06 0.37 -16.17
C ASN A 42 -1.97 0.73 -17.65
N LEU A 43 -0.94 0.26 -18.37
CA LEU A 43 -0.85 0.44 -19.83
C LEU A 43 -2.01 -0.25 -20.57
N ILE A 44 -2.44 -1.42 -20.11
CA ILE A 44 -3.61 -2.12 -20.65
C ILE A 44 -4.88 -1.30 -20.42
N HIS A 45 -5.07 -0.70 -19.23
CA HIS A 45 -6.21 0.19 -18.98
C HIS A 45 -6.22 1.37 -19.95
N ILE A 46 -5.09 2.06 -20.10
CA ILE A 46 -4.94 3.17 -21.06
C ILE A 46 -5.30 2.70 -22.47
N LEU A 47 -4.80 1.55 -22.91
CA LEU A 47 -5.10 1.00 -24.23
C LEU A 47 -6.60 0.71 -24.40
N VAL A 48 -7.23 0.06 -23.43
CA VAL A 48 -8.66 -0.24 -23.45
C VAL A 48 -9.50 1.03 -23.54
N PHE A 49 -9.19 2.05 -22.74
CA PHE A 49 -9.90 3.33 -22.77
C PHE A 49 -9.61 4.16 -24.03
N SER A 50 -8.44 3.96 -24.67
CA SER A 50 -8.09 4.61 -25.95
C SER A 50 -8.82 4.01 -27.15
N LEU A 51 -9.02 2.69 -27.16
CA LEU A 51 -9.61 1.97 -28.29
C LEU A 51 -11.13 1.95 -28.31
N LYS A 52 -11.77 2.18 -27.16
CA LYS A 52 -13.23 2.16 -27.06
C LYS A 52 -13.82 3.55 -27.30
N ASP A 53 -14.77 3.60 -28.22
CA ASP A 53 -15.65 4.76 -28.39
C ASP A 53 -16.71 4.76 -27.29
N PHE A 54 -16.68 5.80 -26.47
CA PHE A 54 -17.67 6.04 -25.43
C PHE A 54 -18.63 7.15 -25.88
N ARG A 55 -19.72 7.34 -25.13
CA ARG A 55 -20.74 8.33 -25.42
C ARG A 55 -20.13 9.72 -25.68
N PRO A 56 -20.65 10.49 -26.65
CA PRO A 56 -20.03 11.74 -27.08
C PRO A 56 -20.25 12.92 -26.12
N ASP A 57 -20.90 12.73 -24.97
CA ASP A 57 -21.11 13.84 -24.03
C ASP A 57 -19.81 14.24 -23.30
N LEU A 58 -19.69 15.55 -23.03
CA LEU A 58 -18.48 16.16 -22.49
C LEU A 58 -18.07 15.56 -21.12
N GLY A 59 -19.04 15.16 -20.30
CA GLY A 59 -18.80 14.57 -18.98
C GLY A 59 -18.10 13.22 -19.06
N HIS A 60 -18.58 12.33 -19.93
CA HIS A 60 -17.94 11.02 -20.15
C HIS A 60 -16.57 11.15 -20.81
N GLN A 61 -16.36 12.13 -21.69
CA GLN A 61 -15.06 12.38 -22.29
C GLN A 61 -14.02 12.84 -21.27
N LEU A 62 -14.39 13.78 -20.39
CA LEU A 62 -13.50 14.27 -19.34
C LEU A 62 -13.15 13.16 -18.35
N TRP A 63 -14.16 12.41 -17.87
CA TRP A 63 -13.95 11.25 -17.00
C TRP A 63 -12.96 10.26 -17.62
N ARG A 64 -13.15 9.90 -18.90
CA ARG A 64 -12.26 8.98 -19.62
C ARG A 64 -10.81 9.49 -19.64
N GLN A 65 -10.61 10.77 -19.94
CA GLN A 65 -9.28 11.37 -19.96
C GLN A 65 -8.63 11.37 -18.57
N GLU A 66 -9.38 11.76 -17.53
CA GLU A 66 -8.91 11.75 -16.14
C GLU A 66 -8.51 10.33 -15.69
N ILE A 67 -9.30 9.31 -16.04
CA ILE A 67 -8.97 7.90 -15.78
C ILE A 67 -7.67 7.49 -16.49
N MET A 68 -7.52 7.82 -17.77
CA MET A 68 -6.30 7.52 -18.53
C MET A 68 -5.07 8.22 -17.92
N TYR A 69 -5.20 9.48 -17.49
CA TYR A 69 -4.13 10.21 -16.84
C TYR A 69 -3.78 9.63 -15.47
N ALA A 70 -4.76 9.23 -14.67
CA ALA A 70 -4.53 8.57 -13.39
C ALA A 70 -3.74 7.26 -13.57
N HIS A 71 -4.14 6.42 -14.53
CA HIS A 71 -3.41 5.19 -14.86
C HIS A 71 -2.00 5.48 -15.40
N GLY A 72 -1.84 6.50 -16.24
CA GLY A 72 -0.54 6.92 -16.76
C GLY A 72 0.40 7.39 -15.65
N ALA A 73 -0.11 8.23 -14.74
CA ALA A 73 0.63 8.69 -13.56
C ALA A 73 1.04 7.51 -12.66
N MET A 74 0.13 6.55 -12.45
CA MET A 74 0.41 5.35 -11.66
C MET A 74 1.49 4.47 -12.31
N ALA A 75 1.44 4.29 -13.64
CA ALA A 75 2.47 3.54 -14.38
C ALA A 75 3.85 4.22 -14.25
N LEU A 76 3.92 5.53 -14.41
CA LEU A 76 5.18 6.28 -14.24
C LEU A 76 5.70 6.21 -12.80
N LEU A 77 4.82 6.40 -11.82
CA LEU A 77 5.15 6.33 -10.40
C LEU A 77 5.73 4.96 -10.03
N PHE A 78 5.03 3.87 -10.39
CA PHE A 78 5.47 2.52 -10.05
C PHE A 78 6.66 2.05 -10.89
N GLY A 79 6.80 2.52 -12.12
CA GLY A 79 8.03 2.36 -12.90
C GLY A 79 9.23 2.96 -12.18
N GLY A 80 9.11 4.22 -11.73
CA GLY A 80 10.15 4.92 -10.96
C GLY A 80 10.46 4.24 -9.62
N ILE A 81 9.43 3.89 -8.85
CA ILE A 81 9.58 3.18 -7.57
C ILE A 81 10.26 1.82 -7.76
N GLY A 82 9.87 1.05 -8.77
CA GLY A 82 10.46 -0.25 -9.09
C GLY A 82 11.93 -0.14 -9.45
N LEU A 83 12.29 0.80 -10.34
CA LEU A 83 13.69 1.04 -10.71
C LEU A 83 14.52 1.49 -9.50
N LEU A 84 13.99 2.39 -8.68
CA LEU A 84 14.67 2.87 -7.47
C LEU A 84 14.82 1.76 -6.42
N ALA A 85 13.84 0.87 -6.27
CA ALA A 85 13.93 -0.29 -5.41
C ALA A 85 15.01 -1.28 -5.88
N LEU A 86 15.11 -1.55 -7.19
CA LEU A 86 16.18 -2.36 -7.77
C LEU A 86 17.56 -1.74 -7.53
N TRP A 87 17.66 -0.42 -7.67
CA TRP A 87 18.91 0.29 -7.40
C TRP A 87 19.28 0.21 -5.91
N LEU A 88 18.35 0.50 -4.99
CA LEU A 88 18.60 0.46 -3.54
C LEU A 88 19.02 -0.92 -3.04
N ARG A 89 18.55 -2.01 -3.67
CA ARG A 89 18.97 -3.38 -3.34
C ARG A 89 20.45 -3.65 -3.61
N ARG A 90 21.10 -2.85 -4.46
CA ARG A 90 22.54 -2.94 -4.78
C ARG A 90 23.40 -1.97 -3.97
N GLN A 91 22.78 -1.10 -3.18
CA GLN A 91 23.48 -0.09 -2.39
C GLN A 91 23.70 -0.57 -0.95
N PRO A 92 24.69 -0.01 -0.23
CA PRO A 92 24.81 -0.22 1.21
C PRO A 92 23.49 0.07 1.93
N PRO A 93 23.00 -0.85 2.78
CA PRO A 93 21.65 -0.77 3.31
C PRO A 93 21.48 0.44 4.22
N LYS A 94 20.60 1.37 3.82
CA LYS A 94 20.17 2.50 4.65
C LYS A 94 18.68 2.39 4.92
N LEU A 95 18.34 1.93 6.13
CA LEU A 95 16.97 1.57 6.52
C LEU A 95 15.95 2.70 6.28
N TRP A 96 16.32 3.95 6.55
CA TRP A 96 15.41 5.09 6.35
C TRP A 96 15.04 5.30 4.88
N ARG A 97 15.97 5.08 3.93
CA ARG A 97 15.70 5.21 2.48
C ARG A 97 14.71 4.14 2.02
N MET A 98 14.91 2.92 2.50
CA MET A 98 14.03 1.79 2.19
C MET A 98 12.63 2.04 2.75
N ARG A 99 12.53 2.44 4.02
CA ARG A 99 11.25 2.77 4.66
C ARG A 99 10.51 3.91 3.95
N LEU A 100 11.23 4.96 3.56
CA LEU A 100 10.64 6.06 2.80
C LEU A 100 10.05 5.55 1.49
N LEU A 101 10.82 4.79 0.70
CA LEU A 101 10.33 4.24 -0.57
C LEU A 101 9.14 3.30 -0.39
N ILE A 102 9.13 2.50 0.68
CA ILE A 102 8.02 1.62 1.05
C ILE A 102 6.75 2.41 1.35
N LEU A 103 6.86 3.48 2.15
CA LEU A 103 5.73 4.35 2.47
C LEU A 103 5.24 5.11 1.23
N LEU A 104 6.14 5.57 0.36
CA LEU A 104 5.78 6.20 -0.92
C LEU A 104 5.08 5.21 -1.86
N GLY A 105 5.52 3.95 -1.92
CA GLY A 105 4.84 2.90 -2.67
C GLY A 105 3.42 2.65 -2.16
N GLY A 106 3.25 2.51 -0.84
CA GLY A 106 1.93 2.38 -0.24
C GLY A 106 1.04 3.60 -0.49
N ALA A 107 1.59 4.81 -0.30
CA ALA A 107 0.87 6.06 -0.54
C ALA A 107 0.44 6.19 -2.01
N GLY A 108 1.29 5.73 -2.94
CA GLY A 108 0.96 5.65 -4.37
C GLY A 108 -0.23 4.73 -4.65
N ILE A 109 -0.26 3.53 -4.04
CA ILE A 109 -1.38 2.58 -4.21
C ILE A 109 -2.68 3.17 -3.69
N ILE A 110 -2.69 3.64 -2.44
CA ILE A 110 -3.91 4.17 -1.82
C ILE A 110 -4.33 5.48 -2.49
N GLY A 111 -3.39 6.38 -2.76
CA GLY A 111 -3.66 7.64 -3.44
C GLY A 111 -4.24 7.43 -4.83
N PHE A 112 -3.76 6.42 -5.56
CA PHE A 112 -4.37 6.02 -6.82
C PHE A 112 -5.82 5.52 -6.64
N GLY A 113 -6.08 4.66 -5.65
CA GLY A 113 -7.45 4.22 -5.33
C GLY A 113 -8.39 5.37 -4.96
N VAL A 114 -7.92 6.35 -4.17
CA VAL A 114 -8.65 7.57 -3.84
C VAL A 114 -8.94 8.39 -5.09
N ALA A 115 -7.93 8.60 -5.94
CA ALA A 115 -8.07 9.39 -7.16
C ALA A 115 -9.11 8.78 -8.10
N ILE A 116 -9.04 7.47 -8.37
CA ILE A 116 -10.02 6.78 -9.21
C ILE A 116 -11.41 6.84 -8.59
N ALA A 117 -11.55 6.57 -7.29
CA ALA A 117 -12.85 6.64 -6.61
C ALA A 117 -13.49 8.04 -6.69
N CYS A 118 -12.68 9.11 -6.67
CA CYS A 118 -13.15 10.49 -6.81
C CYS A 118 -13.52 10.81 -8.26
N ILE A 119 -12.68 10.45 -9.23
CA ILE A 119 -12.95 10.65 -10.67
C ILE A 119 -14.25 9.92 -11.06
N ASP A 120 -14.43 8.71 -10.56
CA ASP A 120 -15.59 7.88 -10.84
C ASP A 120 -16.90 8.48 -10.33
N GLN A 121 -16.91 9.36 -9.31
CA GLN A 121 -18.14 9.98 -8.79
C GLN A 121 -18.95 10.72 -9.86
N ARG A 122 -18.32 11.11 -10.98
CA ARG A 122 -19.00 11.71 -12.15
C ARG A 122 -19.94 10.73 -12.87
N ILE A 123 -19.66 9.42 -12.79
CA ILE A 123 -20.32 8.36 -13.56
C ILE A 123 -20.96 7.31 -12.66
N THR A 124 -20.33 6.96 -11.54
CA THR A 124 -20.77 5.97 -10.56
C THR A 124 -20.38 6.40 -9.15
N SER A 125 -21.28 6.20 -8.19
CA SER A 125 -20.99 6.53 -6.79
C SER A 125 -20.08 5.51 -6.10
N ASN A 126 -19.76 4.38 -6.72
CA ASN A 126 -19.05 3.29 -6.06
C ASN A 126 -17.56 3.61 -5.82
N ILE A 127 -17.06 3.28 -4.63
CA ILE A 127 -15.66 3.44 -4.23
C ILE A 127 -14.84 2.13 -4.26
N THR A 128 -15.31 1.07 -4.94
CA THR A 128 -14.57 -0.20 -5.10
C THR A 128 -13.07 -0.04 -5.39
N PRO A 129 -12.62 0.90 -6.26
CA PRO A 129 -11.19 1.12 -6.50
C PRO A 129 -10.38 1.43 -5.22
N LEU A 130 -10.95 2.19 -4.28
CA LEU A 130 -10.33 2.48 -2.99
C LEU A 130 -10.23 1.22 -2.12
N LEU A 131 -11.29 0.42 -2.03
CA LEU A 131 -11.28 -0.83 -1.28
C LEU A 131 -10.19 -1.78 -1.78
N LEU A 132 -10.10 -1.94 -3.11
CA LEU A 132 -9.06 -2.74 -3.74
C LEU A 132 -7.66 -2.20 -3.46
N ALA A 133 -7.48 -0.88 -3.47
CA ALA A 133 -6.20 -0.25 -3.15
C ALA A 133 -5.79 -0.47 -1.68
N CYS A 134 -6.72 -0.33 -0.73
CA CYS A 134 -6.48 -0.60 0.70
C CYS A 134 -6.04 -2.05 0.93
N PHE A 135 -6.70 -3.02 0.27
CA PHE A 135 -6.32 -4.43 0.33
C PHE A 135 -4.98 -4.69 -0.35
N ALA A 136 -4.76 -4.18 -1.56
CA ALA A 136 -3.50 -4.34 -2.28
C ALA A 136 -2.33 -3.80 -1.47
N CYS A 137 -2.46 -2.60 -0.89
CA CYS A 137 -1.44 -2.03 -0.02
C CYS A 137 -1.13 -2.94 1.16
N ALA A 138 -2.15 -3.45 1.86
CA ALA A 138 -1.98 -4.36 2.99
C ALA A 138 -1.31 -5.69 2.61
N MET A 139 -1.72 -6.29 1.48
CA MET A 139 -1.21 -7.59 1.02
C MET A 139 0.24 -7.52 0.55
N PHE A 140 0.59 -6.49 -0.20
CA PHE A 140 1.89 -6.42 -0.86
C PHE A 140 2.94 -5.67 -0.06
N ILE A 141 2.56 -4.79 0.88
CA ILE A 141 3.50 -3.93 1.60
C ILE A 141 3.43 -4.22 3.11
N LEU A 142 4.52 -4.74 3.65
CA LEU A 142 4.64 -5.02 5.07
C LEU A 142 5.02 -3.75 5.83
N ILE A 143 4.03 -3.05 6.37
CA ILE A 143 4.23 -1.83 7.16
C ILE A 143 4.21 -2.19 8.65
N ARG A 144 5.23 -1.75 9.39
CA ARG A 144 5.25 -1.94 10.85
C ARG A 144 4.06 -1.25 11.50
N PRO A 145 3.37 -1.84 12.50
CA PRO A 145 2.17 -1.26 13.13
C PRO A 145 2.29 0.20 13.55
N ALA A 146 3.44 0.59 14.11
CA ALA A 146 3.73 1.97 14.50
C ALA A 146 3.66 2.99 13.33
N TYR A 147 3.90 2.53 12.10
CA TYR A 147 3.74 3.35 10.89
C TYR A 147 2.41 3.06 10.18
N ALA A 148 1.89 1.83 10.24
CA ALA A 148 0.66 1.45 9.55
C ALA A 148 -0.56 2.24 10.07
N VAL A 149 -0.70 2.37 11.40
CA VAL A 149 -1.81 3.11 12.01
C VAL A 149 -1.85 4.57 11.54
N PRO A 150 -0.80 5.39 11.70
CA PRO A 150 -0.83 6.77 11.21
C PRO A 150 -0.89 6.83 9.68
N PHE A 151 -0.30 5.87 8.96
CA PHE A 151 -0.36 5.83 7.50
C PHE A 151 -1.80 5.66 6.98
N TYR A 152 -2.54 4.67 7.46
CA TYR A 152 -3.94 4.46 7.08
C TYR A 152 -4.84 5.59 7.62
N GLY A 153 -4.57 6.10 8.82
CA GLY A 153 -5.31 7.24 9.39
C GLY A 153 -5.17 8.52 8.56
N LEU A 154 -3.94 8.89 8.16
CA LEU A 154 -3.71 10.06 7.32
C LEU A 154 -4.30 9.88 5.92
N ALA A 155 -4.21 8.67 5.34
CA ALA A 155 -4.81 8.38 4.06
C ALA A 155 -6.36 8.46 4.10
N MET A 156 -6.97 8.02 5.21
CA MET A 156 -8.40 8.18 5.45
C MET A 156 -8.79 9.66 5.50
N LEU A 157 -8.06 10.49 6.25
CA LEU A 157 -8.32 11.94 6.30
C LEU A 157 -8.20 12.59 4.92
N ALA A 158 -7.20 12.20 4.13
CA ALA A 158 -7.05 12.68 2.76
C ALA A 158 -8.22 12.26 1.86
N PHE A 159 -8.71 11.03 2.03
CA PHE A 159 -9.90 10.55 1.33
C PHE A 159 -11.16 11.32 1.72
N GLU A 160 -11.38 11.59 3.01
CA GLU A 160 -12.53 12.37 3.49
C GLU A 160 -12.59 13.74 2.82
N VAL A 161 -11.45 14.45 2.79
CA VAL A 161 -11.35 15.76 2.13
C VAL A 161 -11.57 15.64 0.63
N ALA A 162 -10.97 14.65 -0.03
CA ALA A 162 -11.13 14.46 -1.47
C ALA A 162 -12.58 14.13 -1.86
N MET A 163 -13.26 13.29 -1.08
CA MET A 163 -14.63 12.87 -1.32
C MET A 163 -15.63 14.02 -1.09
N ASP A 164 -15.35 14.92 -0.14
CA ASP A 164 -16.15 16.13 0.08
C ASP A 164 -16.22 17.02 -1.17
N HIS A 165 -15.10 17.10 -1.90
CA HIS A 165 -15.03 17.81 -3.17
C HIS A 165 -15.59 17.01 -4.36
N ALA A 166 -15.48 15.68 -4.34
CA ALA A 166 -15.81 14.84 -5.49
C ALA A 166 -17.31 14.52 -5.61
N GLN A 167 -18.03 14.37 -4.49
CA GLN A 167 -19.44 13.95 -4.48
C GLN A 167 -20.35 15.05 -3.95
N ALA A 168 -21.11 15.70 -4.84
CA ALA A 168 -22.00 16.81 -4.48
C ALA A 168 -23.21 16.38 -3.65
N ASP A 169 -23.73 15.17 -3.86
CA ASP A 169 -24.87 14.65 -3.11
C ASP A 169 -24.46 14.26 -1.68
N PRO A 170 -25.02 14.90 -0.64
CA PRO A 170 -24.64 14.61 0.76
C PRO A 170 -24.94 13.19 1.21
N GLN A 171 -25.99 12.53 0.69
CA GLN A 171 -26.36 11.17 1.08
C GLN A 171 -25.40 10.16 0.46
N LEU A 172 -25.06 10.32 -0.82
CA LEU A 172 -24.06 9.48 -1.48
C LEU A 172 -22.67 9.70 -0.88
N ARG A 173 -22.32 10.96 -0.57
CA ARG A 173 -21.07 11.30 0.12
C ARG A 173 -20.96 10.60 1.47
N LEU A 174 -21.98 10.71 2.32
CA LEU A 174 -22.00 10.06 3.63
C LEU A 174 -21.86 8.52 3.51
N SER A 175 -22.57 7.92 2.55
CA SER A 175 -22.46 6.49 2.26
C SER A 175 -21.02 6.11 1.86
N ASN A 176 -20.40 6.88 0.98
CA ASN A 176 -19.03 6.66 0.54
C ASN A 176 -17.99 6.88 1.64
N GLN A 177 -18.21 7.85 2.54
CA GLN A 177 -17.36 8.08 3.70
C GLN A 177 -17.45 6.90 4.69
N ALA A 178 -18.65 6.40 4.96
CA ALA A 178 -18.85 5.22 5.80
C ALA A 178 -18.20 3.95 5.19
N ASN A 179 -18.32 3.77 3.87
CA ASN A 179 -17.66 2.69 3.16
C ASN A 179 -16.12 2.87 3.14
N GLY A 180 -15.64 4.11 3.03
CA GLY A 180 -14.24 4.47 3.10
C GLY A 180 -13.64 4.10 4.45
N LEU A 181 -14.29 4.50 5.55
CA LEU A 181 -13.92 4.10 6.92
C LEU A 181 -13.77 2.58 7.03
N THR A 182 -14.71 1.83 6.46
CA THR A 182 -14.66 0.36 6.42
C THR A 182 -13.46 -0.13 5.61
N ALA A 183 -13.22 0.42 4.43
CA ALA A 183 -12.10 0.05 3.57
C ALA A 183 -10.73 0.29 4.23
N PHE A 184 -10.53 1.47 4.84
CA PHE A 184 -9.30 1.79 5.58
C PHE A 184 -9.16 0.92 6.83
N GLY A 185 -10.25 0.68 7.57
CA GLY A 185 -10.26 -0.18 8.75
C GLY A 185 -9.87 -1.62 8.42
N LEU A 186 -10.44 -2.19 7.35
CA LEU A 186 -10.10 -3.54 6.86
C LEU A 186 -8.66 -3.60 6.32
N GLY A 187 -8.22 -2.58 5.58
CA GLY A 187 -6.84 -2.48 5.09
C GLY A 187 -5.83 -2.45 6.24
N LEU A 188 -6.08 -1.62 7.27
CA LEU A 188 -5.26 -1.55 8.47
C LEU A 188 -5.25 -2.89 9.21
N LEU A 189 -6.43 -3.47 9.47
CA LEU A 189 -6.55 -4.76 10.17
C LEU A 189 -5.75 -5.85 9.43
N LEU A 190 -5.90 -5.95 8.12
CA LEU A 190 -5.16 -6.92 7.31
C LEU A 190 -3.66 -6.65 7.34
N SER A 191 -3.23 -5.39 7.24
CA SER A 191 -1.82 -5.00 7.34
C SER A 191 -1.22 -5.43 8.67
N LEU A 192 -1.96 -5.25 9.78
CA LEU A 192 -1.55 -5.70 11.10
C LEU A 192 -1.44 -7.23 11.16
N ILE A 193 -2.46 -7.97 10.71
CA ILE A 193 -2.46 -9.44 10.72
C ILE A 193 -1.25 -9.98 9.94
N LEU A 194 -1.04 -9.47 8.73
CA LEU A 194 0.05 -9.90 7.84
C LEU A 194 1.42 -9.55 8.43
N TRP A 195 1.57 -8.36 9.02
CA TRP A 195 2.80 -7.98 9.71
C TRP A 195 3.13 -8.95 10.85
N HIS A 196 2.17 -9.21 11.75
CA HIS A 196 2.41 -10.08 12.91
C HIS A 196 2.69 -11.52 12.48
N GLY A 197 1.95 -12.03 11.49
CA GLY A 197 2.19 -13.35 10.91
C GLY A 197 3.59 -13.46 10.32
N HIS A 198 4.01 -12.46 9.55
CA HIS A 198 5.34 -12.44 8.92
C HIS A 198 6.47 -12.37 9.95
N VAL A 199 6.38 -11.48 10.95
CA VAL A 199 7.37 -11.38 12.03
C VAL A 199 7.46 -12.68 12.82
N ARG A 200 6.32 -13.33 13.10
CA ARG A 200 6.31 -14.64 13.78
C ARG A 200 7.06 -15.70 12.97
N ASN A 201 6.82 -15.76 11.67
CA ASN A 201 7.47 -16.73 10.78
C ASN A 201 8.98 -16.51 10.72
N LEU A 202 9.45 -15.26 10.58
CA LEU A 202 10.88 -14.95 10.57
C LEU A 202 11.57 -15.35 11.88
N ARG A 203 10.93 -15.12 13.02
CA ARG A 203 11.47 -15.52 14.33
C ARG A 203 11.59 -17.04 14.44
N GLN A 204 10.60 -17.77 13.95
CA GLN A 204 10.61 -19.23 13.95
C GLN A 204 11.73 -19.77 13.06
N GLN A 205 11.92 -19.21 11.86
CA GLN A 205 13.00 -19.60 10.94
C GLN A 205 14.38 -19.41 11.58
N ARG A 206 14.66 -18.23 12.16
CA ARG A 206 15.92 -17.97 12.86
C ARG A 206 16.18 -18.96 14.00
N LYS A 207 15.14 -19.31 14.77
CA LYS A 207 15.29 -20.29 15.86
C LYS A 207 15.67 -21.68 15.33
N LEU A 208 15.08 -22.10 14.22
CA LEU A 208 15.39 -23.38 13.59
C LEU A 208 16.80 -23.41 13.00
N GLU A 209 17.27 -22.30 12.44
CA GLU A 209 18.64 -22.16 11.93
C GLU A 209 19.68 -22.30 13.06
N LEU A 210 19.48 -21.61 14.18
CA LEU A 210 20.36 -21.70 15.36
C LEU A 210 20.40 -23.13 15.91
N GLN A 211 19.25 -23.78 16.04
CA GLN A 211 19.17 -25.18 16.52
C GLN A 211 19.85 -26.20 15.59
N ARG A 212 19.97 -25.89 14.30
CA ARG A 212 20.71 -26.74 13.35
C ARG A 212 22.21 -26.55 13.51
N GLN A 213 22.66 -25.30 13.64
CA GLN A 213 24.08 -24.99 13.88
C GLN A 213 24.59 -25.64 15.18
N GLU A 214 23.82 -25.56 16.27
CA GLU A 214 24.16 -26.21 17.55
C GLU A 214 24.24 -27.74 17.49
N ARG A 215 23.68 -28.39 16.45
CA ARG A 215 23.76 -29.85 16.25
C ARG A 215 24.87 -30.27 15.30
N GLU A 216 25.38 -29.33 14.50
CA GLU A 216 26.47 -29.53 13.54
C GLU A 216 27.84 -29.21 14.18
N GLU A 217 27.86 -28.51 15.32
CA GLU A 217 29.00 -28.30 16.23
C GLU A 217 29.14 -29.43 17.27
#